data_AF-A0A7W6J9R5-F1
#
_entry.id   AF-A0A7W6J9R5-F1
#
_cell.length_a   1.000
_cell.length_b   1.000
_cell.length_c   1.000
_cell.angle_alpha   90.00
_cell.angle_beta   90.00
_cell.angle_gamma   90.00
#
_symmetry.space_group_name_H-M   'P 1'
#
loop_
_entity.id
_entity.type
_entity.pdbx_description
1 polymer ?
#
loop_
_entity_poly.entity_id
_entity_poly.type
_entity_poly.pdbx_seq_one_letter_code
_entity_poly.pdbx_strand_id
1 'polypeptide(L)'
;MTTESLTYRELADRLGIKLDSARKMTLRRKWQKTMGNDGTVRVAVPSEVLERPQSLPTDVPGDVPSDISTDIPPDVTPSIQVPSPLELQLRIEGLKALVESERRRADSAEADRDAWRAYAQRGLWARMFG
;
A
#
# COMPACT_ATOMS: atom_id res chain seq x y z
N MET A 1 -26.66 6.73 3.35
CA MET A 1 -25.92 5.68 2.62
C MET A 1 -24.48 5.69 3.11
N THR A 2 -24.20 4.89 4.14
CA THR A 2 -22.84 4.67 4.66
C THR A 2 -22.11 3.72 3.71
N THR A 3 -20.97 4.16 3.20
CA THR A 3 -20.15 3.39 2.25
C THR A 3 -18.85 2.99 2.95
N GLU A 4 -18.56 1.70 3.02
CA GLU A 4 -17.32 1.17 3.61
C GLU A 4 -16.28 0.91 2.52
N SER A 5 -15.04 1.32 2.77
CA SER A 5 -13.91 1.03 1.88
C SER A 5 -13.27 -0.31 2.24
N LEU A 6 -13.60 -1.36 1.49
CA LEU A 6 -13.13 -2.73 1.74
C LEU A 6 -12.28 -3.24 0.57
N THR A 7 -11.26 -4.04 0.86
CA THR A 7 -10.54 -4.78 -0.18
C THR A 7 -11.44 -5.89 -0.76
N TYR A 8 -11.09 -6.43 -1.94
CA TYR A 8 -11.84 -7.55 -2.51
C TYR A 8 -11.89 -8.78 -1.59
N ARG A 9 -10.82 -8.99 -0.80
CA ARG A 9 -10.73 -10.09 0.16
C ARG A 9 -11.65 -9.86 1.36
N GLU A 10 -11.58 -8.68 1.97
CA GLU A 10 -12.47 -8.34 3.09
C GLU A 10 -13.95 -8.34 2.66
N LEU A 11 -14.24 -7.91 1.43
CA LEU A 11 -15.59 -8.00 0.85
C LEU A 11 -16.05 -9.46 0.68
N ALA A 12 -15.15 -10.34 0.22
CA ALA A 12 -15.42 -11.76 0.07
C ALA A 12 -15.68 -12.43 1.43
N ASP A 13 -14.84 -12.13 2.43
CA ASP A 13 -14.95 -12.64 3.79
C ASP A 13 -16.24 -12.16 4.48
N ARG A 14 -16.58 -10.87 4.33
CA ARG A 14 -17.82 -10.28 4.88
C ARG A 14 -19.08 -10.90 4.29
N LEU A 15 -19.05 -11.30 3.01
CA LEU A 15 -20.20 -11.85 2.30
C LEU A 15 -20.21 -13.38 2.25
N GLY A 16 -19.15 -14.05 2.72
CA GLY A 16 -19.00 -15.50 2.63
C GLY A 16 -18.93 -16.04 1.18
N ILE A 17 -18.46 -15.22 0.23
CA ILE A 17 -18.38 -15.59 -1.19
C ILE A 17 -16.93 -15.76 -1.65
N LYS A 18 -16.71 -16.40 -2.80
CA LYS A 18 -15.36 -16.50 -3.41
C LYS A 18 -14.85 -15.13 -3.85
N LEU A 19 -13.52 -14.94 -3.83
CA LEU A 19 -12.86 -13.69 -4.23
C LEU A 19 -13.23 -13.24 -5.66
N ASP A 20 -13.30 -14.18 -6.60
CA ASP A 20 -13.68 -13.89 -7.99
C ASP A 20 -15.14 -13.44 -8.10
N SER A 21 -16.04 -14.00 -7.28
CA SER A 21 -17.43 -13.55 -7.17
C SER A 21 -17.52 -12.12 -6.63
N ALA A 22 -16.69 -11.77 -5.63
CA ALA A 22 -16.59 -10.40 -5.12
C ALA A 22 -16.07 -9.43 -6.20
N ARG A 23 -15.06 -9.82 -7.00
CA ARG A 23 -14.56 -9.04 -8.15
C ARG A 23 -15.62 -8.86 -9.23
N LYS A 24 -16.35 -9.91 -9.60
CA LYS A 24 -17.44 -9.81 -10.58
C LYS A 24 -18.60 -8.95 -10.06
N MET A 25 -18.91 -9.04 -8.78
CA MET A 25 -19.98 -8.24 -8.16
C MET A 25 -19.64 -6.74 -8.14
N THR A 26 -18.42 -6.39 -7.72
CA THR A 26 -17.92 -5.00 -7.73
C THR A 26 -17.90 -4.42 -9.14
N LEU A 27 -17.55 -5.21 -10.16
CA LEU A 27 -17.64 -4.82 -11.58
C LEU A 27 -19.09 -4.64 -12.05
N ARG A 28 -19.99 -5.59 -11.75
CA ARG A 28 -21.41 -5.54 -12.14
C ARG A 28 -22.13 -4.36 -11.50
N ARG A 29 -21.84 -4.06 -10.24
CA ARG A 29 -22.45 -2.96 -9.48
C ARG A 29 -21.72 -1.62 -9.67
N LYS A 30 -20.62 -1.60 -10.44
CA LYS A 30 -19.81 -0.41 -10.74
C LYS A 30 -19.42 0.38 -9.48
N TRP A 31 -19.06 -0.34 -8.42
CA TRP A 31 -18.63 0.30 -7.17
C TRP A 31 -17.30 1.04 -7.36
N GLN A 32 -17.16 2.19 -6.71
CA GLN A 32 -15.98 3.05 -6.85
C GLN A 32 -14.75 2.34 -6.30
N LYS A 33 -13.64 2.40 -7.05
CA LYS A 33 -12.38 1.77 -6.69
C LYS A 33 -11.36 2.86 -6.42
N THR A 34 -10.76 2.84 -5.24
CA THR A 34 -9.72 3.78 -4.83
C THR A 34 -8.46 2.99 -4.55
N MET A 35 -7.35 3.40 -5.16
CA MET A 35 -6.04 2.86 -4.83
C MET A 35 -5.64 3.42 -3.46
N GLY A 36 -5.47 2.54 -2.47
CA GLY A 36 -4.99 2.94 -1.14
C GLY A 36 -3.50 3.26 -1.16
N ASN A 37 -3.04 4.01 -0.15
CA ASN A 37 -1.62 4.33 0.05
C ASN A 37 -0.73 3.09 0.19
N ASP A 38 -1.32 1.95 0.55
CA ASP A 38 -0.67 0.64 0.70
C ASP A 38 -0.57 -0.13 -0.65
N GLY A 39 -0.86 0.54 -1.78
CA GLY A 39 -0.88 -0.07 -3.11
C GLY A 39 -2.05 -1.04 -3.36
N THR A 40 -2.94 -1.21 -2.39
CA THR A 40 -4.08 -2.13 -2.47
C THR A 40 -5.35 -1.41 -2.92
N VAL A 41 -6.09 -2.00 -3.85
CA VAL A 41 -7.38 -1.47 -4.32
C VAL A 41 -8.46 -1.68 -3.26
N ARG A 42 -9.01 -0.58 -2.75
CA ARG A 42 -10.18 -0.55 -1.87
C ARG A 42 -11.41 -0.19 -2.68
N VAL A 43 -12.49 -0.94 -2.50
CA VAL A 43 -13.77 -0.72 -3.14
C VAL A 43 -14.72 -0.08 -2.14
N ALA A 44 -15.38 1.00 -2.57
CA ALA A 44 -16.39 1.69 -1.78
C ALA A 44 -17.72 0.92 -1.89
N VAL A 45 -18.02 0.12 -0.87
CA VAL A 45 -19.17 -0.79 -0.80
C VAL A 45 -20.27 -0.19 0.09
N PRO A 46 -21.51 -0.02 -0.42
CA PRO A 46 -22.62 0.39 0.42
C PRO A 46 -22.91 -0.63 1.54
N SER A 47 -23.02 -0.16 2.78
CA SER A 47 -23.28 -0.98 3.98
C SER A 47 -24.55 -1.85 3.89
N GLU A 48 -25.59 -1.37 3.19
CA GLU A 48 -26.84 -2.11 2.91
C GLU A 48 -26.60 -3.48 2.23
N VAL A 49 -25.48 -3.64 1.52
CA VAL A 49 -25.11 -4.88 0.84
C VAL A 49 -24.30 -5.80 1.75
N LEU A 50 -23.59 -5.23 2.71
CA LEU A 50 -22.83 -5.96 3.74
C LEU A 50 -23.75 -6.52 4.81
N GLU A 51 -24.85 -5.83 5.13
CA GLU A 51 -25.86 -6.24 6.11
C GLU A 51 -26.83 -7.30 5.59
N ARG A 52 -26.76 -7.67 4.30
CA ARG A 52 -27.51 -8.81 3.77
C ARG A 52 -26.57 -10.02 3.72
N PRO A 53 -26.41 -10.79 4.83
CA PRO A 53 -25.79 -12.10 4.73
C PRO A 53 -26.68 -12.93 3.82
N GLN A 54 -26.19 -13.27 2.62
CA GLN A 54 -26.82 -14.32 1.85
C GLN A 54 -26.50 -15.62 2.56
N SER A 55 -27.42 -16.06 3.42
CA SER A 55 -27.45 -17.41 3.96
C SER A 55 -27.27 -18.40 2.81
N LEU A 56 -26.22 -19.22 2.92
CA LEU A 56 -25.90 -20.33 2.03
C LEU A 56 -27.16 -21.18 1.73
N PRO A 57 -27.21 -21.83 0.57
CA PRO A 57 -27.57 -23.23 0.53
C PRO A 57 -26.35 -24.02 0.06
N THR A 58 -25.76 -24.76 1.00
CA THR A 58 -25.19 -26.06 0.69
C THR A 58 -26.37 -26.96 0.34
N ASP A 59 -26.65 -27.17 -0.94
CA ASP A 59 -27.15 -28.46 -1.46
C ASP A 59 -27.09 -28.49 -2.99
N VAL A 60 -26.54 -29.57 -3.54
CA VAL A 60 -26.61 -29.97 -4.95
C VAL A 60 -27.62 -31.11 -5.00
N PRO A 61 -28.69 -31.07 -5.83
CA PRO A 61 -28.59 -31.69 -7.15
C PRO A 61 -29.47 -31.02 -8.24
N GLY A 62 -28.92 -30.84 -9.43
CA GLY A 62 -29.68 -30.29 -10.56
C GLY A 62 -28.86 -30.23 -11.83
N ASP A 63 -28.70 -31.38 -12.46
CA ASP A 63 -28.67 -31.60 -13.92
C ASP A 63 -28.16 -30.42 -14.77
N VAL A 64 -26.85 -30.41 -15.05
CA VAL A 64 -26.24 -29.64 -16.13
C VAL A 64 -25.29 -30.56 -16.87
N PRO A 65 -25.41 -30.69 -18.20
CA PRO A 65 -24.69 -31.70 -18.97
C PRO A 65 -23.17 -31.48 -18.86
N SER A 66 -22.49 -32.58 -18.54
CA SER A 66 -21.04 -32.74 -18.57
C SER A 66 -20.50 -32.57 -19.98
N ASP A 67 -20.33 -31.34 -20.47
CA ASP A 67 -19.57 -31.13 -21.72
C ASP A 67 -18.95 -29.72 -21.86
N ILE A 68 -18.27 -29.26 -20.80
CA ILE A 68 -17.33 -28.14 -20.91
C ILE A 68 -15.99 -28.61 -20.36
N SER A 69 -15.34 -29.47 -21.15
CA SER A 69 -13.88 -29.53 -21.16
C SER A 69 -13.40 -28.20 -21.72
N THR A 70 -13.13 -27.24 -20.85
CA THR A 70 -12.37 -26.05 -21.20
C THR A 70 -11.25 -25.95 -20.20
N ASP A 71 -10.09 -26.45 -20.62
CA ASP A 71 -8.77 -25.94 -20.31
C ASP A 71 -8.85 -24.64 -19.50
N ILE A 72 -8.85 -24.77 -18.17
CA ILE A 72 -8.73 -23.62 -17.28
C ILE A 72 -7.23 -23.35 -17.22
N PRO A 73 -6.71 -22.28 -17.86
CA PRO A 73 -5.33 -21.88 -17.63
C PRO A 73 -5.18 -21.63 -16.12
N PRO A 74 -4.11 -22.13 -15.47
CA PRO A 74 -3.94 -21.94 -14.05
C PRO A 74 -4.01 -20.44 -13.74
N ASP A 75 -4.92 -20.15 -12.83
CA ASP A 75 -5.22 -18.87 -12.22
C ASP A 75 -3.96 -17.97 -12.17
N VAL A 76 -3.89 -16.98 -13.07
CA VAL A 76 -2.87 -15.93 -12.99
C VAL A 76 -3.31 -14.97 -11.90
N THR A 77 -3.36 -15.44 -10.66
CA THR A 77 -3.32 -14.55 -9.50
C THR A 77 -2.01 -13.78 -9.62
N PRO A 78 -2.02 -12.44 -9.74
CA PRO A 78 -0.78 -11.68 -9.61
C PRO A 78 -0.25 -12.00 -8.22
N SER A 79 0.81 -12.79 -8.17
CA SER A 79 1.55 -13.06 -6.96
C SER A 79 2.00 -11.71 -6.43
N ILE A 80 1.33 -11.22 -5.40
CA ILE A 80 1.79 -10.06 -4.66
C ILE A 80 3.06 -10.54 -3.98
N GLN A 81 4.20 -10.28 -4.60
CA GLN A 81 5.51 -10.57 -4.01
C GLN A 81 5.65 -9.69 -2.78
N VAL A 82 5.28 -10.25 -1.64
CA VAL A 82 5.59 -9.65 -0.35
C VAL A 82 7.11 -9.74 -0.21
N PRO A 83 7.83 -8.61 -0.13
CA PRO A 83 9.28 -8.65 0.03
C PRO A 83 9.61 -9.41 1.32
N SER A 84 10.67 -10.19 1.26
CA SER A 84 11.12 -10.94 2.41
C SER A 84 11.47 -10.00 3.57
N PRO A 85 11.32 -10.43 4.83
CA PRO A 85 11.75 -9.63 5.98
C PRO A 85 13.21 -9.18 5.90
N LEU A 86 14.08 -9.99 5.27
CA LEU A 86 15.49 -9.67 5.06
C LEU A 86 15.68 -8.52 4.07
N GLU A 87 14.97 -8.51 2.95
CA GLU A 87 15.02 -7.41 1.98
C GLU A 87 14.57 -6.09 2.60
N LEU A 88 13.51 -6.14 3.42
CA LEU A 88 13.04 -4.98 4.17
C LEU A 88 14.10 -4.48 5.17
N GLN A 89 14.76 -5.39 5.89
CA GLN A 89 15.85 -5.02 6.81
C GLN A 89 17.02 -4.38 6.09
N LEU A 90 17.48 -4.95 4.98
CA LEU A 90 18.55 -4.39 4.14
C LEU A 90 18.16 -3.01 3.58
N ARG A 91 16.90 -2.84 3.16
CA ARG A 91 16.37 -1.56 2.69
C ARG A 91 16.42 -0.52 3.81
N ILE A 92 15.99 -0.88 5.02
CA ILE A 92 16.01 0.00 6.20
C ILE A 92 17.45 0.40 6.55
N GLU A 93 18.37 -0.56 6.53
CA GLU A 93 19.78 -0.29 6.79
C GLU A 93 20.39 0.66 5.75
N GLY A 94 20.13 0.43 4.47
CA GLY A 94 20.55 1.33 3.39
C GLY A 94 19.98 2.74 3.55
N LEU A 95 18.70 2.87 3.91
CA LEU A 95 18.07 4.17 4.17
C LEU A 95 18.70 4.88 5.38
N LYS A 96 19.00 4.15 6.46
CA LYS A 96 19.71 4.70 7.62
C LYS A 96 21.10 5.20 7.24
N ALA A 97 21.84 4.45 6.44
CA ALA A 97 23.16 4.86 5.95
C ALA A 97 23.09 6.13 5.10
N LEU A 98 22.09 6.26 4.23
CA LEU A 98 21.87 7.48 3.45
C LEU A 98 21.56 8.69 4.33
N VAL A 99 20.66 8.55 5.31
CA VAL A 99 20.33 9.62 6.26
C VAL A 99 21.56 10.05 7.04
N GLU A 100 22.37 9.11 7.51
CA GLU A 100 23.60 9.38 8.23
C GLU A 100 24.63 10.11 7.35
N SER A 101 24.76 9.71 6.07
CA SER A 101 25.66 10.39 5.13
C SER A 101 25.24 11.84 4.86
N GLU A 102 23.94 12.09 4.81
CA GLU A 102 23.40 13.43 4.57
C GLU A 102 23.52 14.32 5.81
N ARG A 103 23.33 13.76 7.02
CA ARG A 103 23.62 14.47 8.27
C ARG A 103 25.07 14.92 8.33
N ARG A 104 26.03 14.05 8.01
CA ARG A 104 27.45 14.41 7.98
C ARG A 104 27.76 15.54 7.00
N ARG A 105 27.11 15.53 5.83
CA ARG A 105 27.23 16.62 4.85
C ARG A 105 26.68 17.93 5.42
N ALA A 106 25.50 17.90 6.03
CA ALA A 106 24.92 19.07 6.69
C ALA A 106 25.83 19.61 7.79
N ASP A 107 26.32 18.73 8.68
CA ASP A 107 27.22 19.10 9.77
C ASP A 107 28.52 19.75 9.25
N SER A 108 29.10 19.21 8.17
CA SER A 108 30.29 19.80 7.56
C SER A 108 30.03 21.19 6.97
N ALA A 109 28.87 21.38 6.32
CA ALA A 109 28.48 22.68 5.77
C ALA A 109 28.20 23.72 6.86
N GLU A 110 27.62 23.30 7.99
CA GLU A 110 27.43 24.16 9.16
C GLU A 110 28.76 24.56 9.79
N ALA A 111 29.69 23.62 9.95
CA ALA A 111 31.02 23.89 10.46
C ALA A 111 31.78 24.89 9.58
N ASP A 112 31.74 24.73 8.25
CA ASP A 112 32.34 25.68 7.31
C ASP A 112 31.70 27.07 7.44
N ARG A 113 30.37 27.16 7.44
CA ARG A 113 29.65 28.42 7.62
C ARG A 113 30.05 29.12 8.92
N ASP A 114 30.15 28.37 10.01
CA ASP A 114 30.46 28.92 11.32
C ASP A 114 31.93 29.34 11.42
N ALA A 115 32.85 28.60 10.77
CA ALA A 115 34.25 29.01 10.61
C ALA A 115 34.36 30.32 9.81
N TRP A 116 33.62 30.45 8.69
CA TRP A 116 33.57 31.68 7.91
C TRP A 116 33.01 32.86 8.72
N ARG A 117 31.93 32.64 9.49
CA ARG A 117 31.38 33.66 10.39
C ARG A 117 32.39 34.13 11.44
N ALA A 118 33.09 33.18 12.06
CA ALA A 118 34.11 33.51 13.06
C ALA A 118 35.27 34.32 12.46
N TYR A 119 35.72 33.95 11.25
CA TYR A 119 36.75 34.69 10.52
C TYR A 119 36.30 36.13 10.20
N ALA A 120 35.09 36.28 9.66
CA ALA A 120 34.51 37.59 9.35
C ALA A 120 34.36 38.48 10.59
N GLN A 121 33.89 37.92 11.71
CA GLN A 121 33.73 38.66 12.97
C GLN A 121 35.07 39.14 13.54
N ARG A 122 36.14 38.31 13.47
CA ARG A 122 37.49 38.72 13.89
C ARG A 122 38.02 39.89 13.04
N GLY A 123 37.81 39.85 11.73
CA GLY A 123 38.20 40.94 10.83
C GLY A 123 37.46 42.25 11.10
N LEU A 124 36.18 42.18 11.46
CA LEU A 124 35.37 43.34 11.86
C LEU A 124 35.82 43.93 13.19
N TRP A 125 36.07 43.10 14.21
CA TRP A 125 36.56 43.56 15.51
C TRP A 125 37.95 44.20 15.41
N ALA A 126 38.87 43.62 14.64
CA ALA A 126 40.20 44.17 14.42
C ALA A 126 40.19 45.55 13.73
N ARG A 127 39.17 45.84 12.91
CA ARG A 127 39.00 47.16 12.25
C ARG A 127 38.30 48.20 13.11
N MET A 128 37.53 47.77 14.12
CA MET A 128 36.76 48.66 14.99
C MET A 128 37.50 49.05 16.29
N PHE A 129 38.42 48.20 16.76
CA PHE A 129 39.11 48.38 18.03
C PHE A 129 40.65 48.30 17.94
N GLY A 130 41.19 48.26 16.71
CA GLY A 130 42.62 48.34 16.43
C GLY A 130 43.05 49.73 16.01
#